data_AF-A7RYV5-F1
#
_entry.id   AF-A7RYV5-F1
#
_cell.length_a   1.000
_cell.length_b   1.000
_cell.length_c   1.000
_cell.angle_alpha   90.00
_cell.angle_beta   90.00
_cell.angle_gamma   90.00
#
_symmetry.space_group_name_H-M   'P 1'
#
loop_
_entity.id
_entity.type
_entity.pdbx_description
1 polymer ?
#
loop_
_entity_poly.entity_id
_entity_poly.type
_entity_poly.pdbx_seq_one_letter_code
_entity_poly.pdbx_strand_id
1 'polypeptide(L)'
;MKAQVLLLMFAVLIASQIQDSSGGFCYEKYKNNSCRSLLKSGGKRVTFDECCRNGGAGGWADKKKMRKTACRPCTSVVIVTSQWGSWGAWTPCTRTCGRSIQIRRRTCFSKGVPNCRGSDEERKRCDLQPCPIDGGWTEWTEWSACSKTCGAGHRLRRRSCSNPKPQYGGSECKGSLEKWGKCQLQEHCPVDGDWGEWSSWSSCSVTCDLGTKTRTRKCDNPLPKYGGKPCDPVQGKGIQYCREERCGKTSVGCDDDDSCASGSGSGFVSSGSGSGSGSRGGSGSGEGSGASDEGSGGEGSGDGLWIRSGKPKIPDDEDFD
;
A
#
# COMPACT_ATOMS: atom_id res chain seq x y z
N MET A 1 46.55 31.03 -10.92
CA MET A 1 47.17 31.51 -12.18
C MET A 1 46.41 31.14 -13.48
N LYS A 2 45.28 30.40 -13.45
CA LYS A 2 44.46 30.15 -14.66
C LYS A 2 43.30 31.15 -14.86
N ALA A 3 42.92 31.90 -13.82
CA ALA A 3 41.83 32.88 -13.89
C ALA A 3 42.24 34.24 -14.51
N GLN A 4 43.52 34.65 -14.37
CA GLN A 4 44.00 35.93 -14.91
C GLN A 4 44.26 35.89 -16.43
N VAL A 5 44.54 34.72 -17.01
CA VAL A 5 44.73 34.57 -18.46
C VAL A 5 43.39 34.62 -19.21
N LEU A 6 42.31 34.10 -18.61
CA LEU A 6 40.97 34.13 -19.21
C LEU A 6 40.39 35.55 -19.25
N LEU A 7 40.69 36.38 -18.23
CA LEU A 7 40.19 37.75 -18.13
C LEU A 7 40.87 38.69 -19.14
N LEU A 8 42.16 38.45 -19.47
CA LEU A 8 42.87 39.19 -20.51
C LEU A 8 42.43 38.78 -21.92
N MET A 9 42.09 37.51 -22.16
CA MET A 9 41.54 37.05 -23.44
C MET A 9 40.11 37.58 -23.69
N PHE A 10 39.32 37.77 -22.63
CA PHE A 10 38.01 38.42 -22.73
C PHE A 10 38.13 39.94 -22.99
N ALA A 11 39.13 40.61 -22.44
CA ALA A 11 39.39 42.02 -22.70
C ALA A 11 39.84 42.29 -24.15
N VAL A 12 40.62 41.38 -24.76
CA VAL A 12 41.06 41.51 -26.17
C VAL A 12 39.90 41.26 -27.17
N LEU A 13 38.93 40.40 -26.82
CA LEU A 13 37.73 40.20 -27.64
C LEU A 13 36.74 41.37 -27.57
N ILE A 14 36.72 42.13 -26.46
CA ILE A 14 35.92 43.36 -26.36
C ILE A 14 36.63 44.56 -27.03
N ALA A 15 37.98 44.58 -27.04
CA ALA A 15 38.75 45.62 -27.72
C ALA A 15 38.82 45.47 -29.25
N SER A 16 38.44 44.31 -29.79
CA SER A 16 38.45 44.05 -31.24
C SER A 16 37.11 44.34 -31.94
N GLN A 17 36.11 44.83 -31.21
CA GLN A 17 34.82 45.27 -31.77
C GLN A 17 34.55 46.76 -31.53
N ILE A 18 35.60 47.58 -31.50
CA ILE A 18 35.46 48.98 -31.93
C ILE A 18 35.45 48.96 -33.46
N GLN A 19 34.39 48.34 -34.03
CA GLN A 19 33.96 48.74 -35.35
C GLN A 19 33.53 50.19 -35.21
N ASP A 20 34.22 51.03 -35.96
CA ASP A 20 34.00 52.46 -36.13
C ASP A 20 32.52 52.74 -36.39
N SER A 21 31.73 52.89 -35.31
CA SER A 21 30.34 53.34 -35.39
C SER A 21 30.36 54.85 -35.52
N SER A 22 30.95 55.32 -36.61
CA SER A 22 30.89 56.71 -37.01
C SER A 22 29.45 57.00 -37.47
N GLY A 23 28.52 57.11 -36.53
CA GLY A 23 27.14 57.50 -36.78
C GLY A 23 27.08 58.86 -37.48
N GLY A 24 25.97 59.12 -38.15
CA GLY A 24 25.76 60.33 -38.93
C GLY A 24 24.76 61.28 -38.27
N PHE A 25 24.37 62.29 -39.03
CA PHE A 25 23.53 63.39 -38.59
C PHE A 25 22.19 63.35 -39.30
N CYS A 26 21.13 63.66 -38.55
CA CYS A 26 19.76 63.78 -39.07
C CYS A 26 19.42 65.19 -39.52
N TYR A 27 18.72 65.27 -40.64
CA TYR A 27 18.26 66.50 -41.24
C TYR A 27 16.75 66.47 -41.43
N GLU A 28 16.09 67.59 -41.16
CA GLU A 28 14.64 67.76 -41.26
C GLU A 28 14.16 67.70 -42.71
N LYS A 29 14.97 68.15 -43.68
CA LYS A 29 14.58 68.26 -45.09
C LYS A 29 15.57 67.57 -46.01
N TYR A 30 15.05 66.91 -47.04
CA TYR A 30 15.83 66.37 -48.15
C TYR A 30 15.34 66.98 -49.47
N LYS A 31 16.23 67.61 -50.24
CA LYS A 31 15.89 68.18 -51.56
C LYS A 31 17.11 68.16 -52.48
N ASN A 32 16.94 67.68 -53.72
CA ASN A 32 17.97 67.59 -54.77
C ASN A 32 19.27 66.91 -54.28
N ASN A 33 19.17 65.67 -53.77
CA ASN A 33 20.28 64.88 -53.22
C ASN A 33 21.09 65.59 -52.12
N SER A 34 20.41 66.43 -51.35
CA SER A 34 21.03 67.24 -50.30
C SER A 34 20.15 67.33 -49.06
N CYS A 35 20.78 67.09 -47.93
CA CYS A 35 20.24 67.20 -46.58
C CYS A 35 20.26 68.68 -46.15
N ARG A 36 19.12 69.22 -45.72
CA ARG A 36 18.98 70.61 -45.26
C ARG A 36 18.34 70.66 -43.89
N SER A 37 18.75 71.64 -43.10
CA SER A 37 18.29 71.89 -41.72
C SER A 37 18.58 70.71 -40.80
N LEU A 38 19.65 70.81 -40.01
CA LEU A 38 19.97 69.80 -38.99
C LEU A 38 18.82 69.74 -37.97
N LEU A 39 18.31 68.54 -37.66
CA LEU A 39 17.24 68.35 -36.69
C LEU A 39 17.67 68.93 -35.33
N LYS A 40 16.79 69.66 -34.63
CA LYS A 40 17.13 70.32 -33.35
C LYS A 40 17.65 69.36 -32.26
N SER A 41 17.28 68.07 -32.33
CA SER A 41 17.82 66.99 -31.47
C SER A 41 19.14 66.36 -31.99
N GLY A 42 19.60 66.75 -33.18
CA GLY A 42 20.62 66.10 -34.00
C GLY A 42 22.07 66.56 -33.78
N GLY A 43 22.43 66.89 -32.53
CA GLY A 43 23.84 67.04 -32.15
C GLY A 43 24.57 65.70 -31.97
N LYS A 44 23.81 64.62 -31.77
CA LYS A 44 24.33 63.26 -31.58
C LYS A 44 24.47 62.54 -32.91
N ARG A 45 25.57 61.79 -33.04
CA ARG A 45 25.77 60.84 -34.12
C ARG A 45 24.83 59.66 -33.92
N VAL A 46 23.95 59.40 -34.88
CA VAL A 46 22.96 58.32 -34.85
C VAL A 46 23.04 57.49 -36.13
N THR A 47 22.54 56.26 -36.09
CA THR A 47 22.48 55.40 -37.30
C THR A 47 21.41 55.87 -38.27
N PHE A 48 21.48 55.45 -39.53
CA PHE A 48 20.46 55.76 -40.55
C PHE A 48 19.06 55.30 -40.11
N ASP A 49 18.94 54.11 -39.54
CA ASP A 49 17.65 53.54 -39.10
C ASP A 49 17.06 54.29 -37.90
N GLU A 50 17.90 54.71 -36.95
CA GLU A 50 17.50 55.53 -35.82
C GLU A 50 17.05 56.93 -36.26
N CYS A 51 17.71 57.48 -37.27
CA CYS A 51 17.36 58.77 -37.87
C CYS A 51 16.00 58.76 -38.58
N CYS A 52 15.71 57.68 -39.29
CA CYS A 52 14.51 57.55 -40.12
C CYS A 52 13.33 56.85 -39.40
N ARG A 53 13.49 56.54 -38.10
CA ARG A 53 12.43 56.03 -37.22
C ARG A 53 11.51 57.20 -36.81
N ASN A 54 10.19 56.99 -36.82
CA ASN A 54 9.17 57.95 -36.36
C ASN A 54 9.16 59.32 -37.07
N GLY A 55 9.19 59.33 -38.40
CA GLY A 55 8.64 60.43 -39.23
C GLY A 55 9.30 61.81 -39.10
N GLY A 56 10.44 61.93 -38.41
CA GLY A 56 11.01 63.23 -38.00
C GLY A 56 12.17 63.77 -38.84
N ALA A 57 12.77 63.00 -39.74
CA ALA A 57 13.91 63.45 -40.55
C ALA A 57 13.67 63.22 -42.05
N GLY A 58 14.01 64.21 -42.88
CA GLY A 58 14.00 64.11 -44.34
C GLY A 58 15.20 63.35 -44.90
N GLY A 59 16.34 63.34 -44.21
CA GLY A 59 17.54 62.60 -44.63
C GLY A 59 18.66 62.53 -43.60
N TRP A 60 19.67 61.69 -43.87
CA TRP A 60 20.79 61.41 -43.00
C TRP A 60 22.13 61.53 -43.75
N ALA A 61 23.19 61.99 -43.07
CA ALA A 61 24.54 62.06 -43.64
C ALA A 61 25.65 61.86 -42.59
N ASP A 62 26.73 61.16 -42.93
CA ASP A 62 27.86 60.83 -42.04
C ASP A 62 28.59 62.06 -41.43
N LYS A 63 28.53 63.21 -42.12
CA LYS A 63 29.31 64.41 -41.78
C LYS A 63 28.43 65.66 -41.70
N LYS A 64 28.75 66.54 -40.75
CA LYS A 64 28.11 67.84 -40.52
C LYS A 64 28.65 68.80 -41.60
N LYS A 65 27.86 69.05 -42.66
CA LYS A 65 28.17 69.91 -43.83
C LYS A 65 29.18 69.35 -44.86
N MET A 66 28.73 68.40 -45.70
CA MET A 66 29.38 68.14 -47.00
C MET A 66 28.44 68.41 -48.19
N ARG A 67 29.04 68.88 -49.29
CA ARG A 67 28.39 69.25 -50.55
C ARG A 67 27.81 68.01 -51.25
N LYS A 68 26.49 68.03 -51.46
CA LYS A 68 25.70 67.32 -52.50
C LYS A 68 26.27 66.01 -53.06
N THR A 69 26.30 64.92 -52.29
CA THR A 69 26.19 63.53 -52.83
C THR A 69 26.07 62.46 -51.75
N ALA A 70 26.47 62.73 -50.49
CA ALA A 70 26.50 61.72 -49.42
C ALA A 70 25.27 61.71 -48.51
N CYS A 71 24.18 62.41 -48.88
CA CYS A 71 22.96 62.44 -48.08
C CYS A 71 22.01 61.35 -48.54
N ARG A 72 21.61 60.46 -47.62
CA ARG A 72 20.66 59.38 -47.87
C ARG A 72 19.26 59.86 -47.47
N PRO A 73 18.27 59.88 -48.36
CA PRO A 73 16.91 60.25 -47.99
C PRO A 73 16.29 59.16 -47.11
N CYS A 74 15.44 59.56 -46.17
CA CYS A 74 14.65 58.59 -45.39
C CYS A 74 13.53 57.91 -46.22
N THR A 75 13.42 58.22 -47.52
CA THR A 75 12.42 57.67 -48.46
C THR A 75 12.94 56.51 -49.30
N SER A 76 14.23 56.17 -49.27
CA SER A 76 14.79 55.08 -50.07
C SER A 76 14.71 53.74 -49.33
N VAL A 77 13.50 53.29 -49.05
CA VAL A 77 13.21 51.86 -48.89
C VAL A 77 11.80 51.64 -49.41
N VAL A 78 11.66 50.73 -50.38
CA VAL A 78 10.40 50.09 -50.73
C VAL A 78 9.73 49.68 -49.43
N ILE A 79 8.67 50.37 -49.04
CA ILE A 79 7.88 50.00 -47.88
C ILE A 79 7.20 48.68 -48.24
N VAL A 80 7.84 47.56 -47.90
CA VAL A 80 7.08 46.37 -47.53
C VAL A 80 6.32 46.84 -46.29
N THR A 81 5.03 47.12 -46.46
CA THR A 81 4.16 47.78 -45.46
C THR A 81 4.12 47.06 -44.11
N SER A 82 4.62 45.83 -44.06
CA SER A 82 4.87 45.07 -42.85
C SER A 82 5.87 43.93 -43.13
N GLN A 83 6.85 43.72 -42.25
CA GLN A 83 7.74 42.54 -42.32
C GLN A 83 7.72 41.77 -41.00
N TRP A 84 7.77 40.44 -41.10
CA TRP A 84 8.03 39.61 -39.93
C TRP A 84 9.51 39.69 -39.53
N GLY A 85 9.77 39.82 -38.23
CA GLY A 85 11.06 39.48 -37.66
C GLY A 85 11.35 37.99 -37.73
N SER A 86 12.61 37.64 -37.45
CA SER A 86 13.00 36.24 -37.26
C SER A 86 12.17 35.59 -36.15
N TRP A 87 11.90 34.29 -36.31
CA TRP A 87 11.33 33.49 -35.25
C TRP A 87 12.26 33.49 -34.03
N GLY A 88 11.68 33.71 -32.85
CA GLY A 88 12.35 33.45 -31.59
C GLY A 88 12.69 31.97 -31.41
N ALA A 89 13.49 31.68 -30.38
CA ALA A 89 13.75 30.30 -29.98
C ALA A 89 12.44 29.61 -29.53
N TRP A 90 12.41 28.28 -29.69
CA TRP A 90 11.35 27.47 -29.11
C TRP A 90 11.41 27.55 -27.58
N THR A 91 10.27 27.73 -26.94
CA THR A 91 10.16 27.53 -25.49
C THR A 91 10.43 26.06 -25.15
N PRO A 92 10.75 25.75 -23.89
CA PRO A 92 10.55 24.41 -23.35
C PRO A 92 9.12 23.92 -23.62
N CYS A 93 8.92 22.61 -23.54
CA CYS A 93 7.57 22.05 -23.59
C CYS A 93 6.71 22.64 -22.46
N THR A 94 5.45 22.93 -22.73
CA THR A 94 4.52 23.49 -21.74
C THR A 94 4.25 22.55 -20.56
N ARG A 95 4.48 21.25 -20.75
CA ARG A 95 4.45 20.22 -19.71
C ARG A 95 5.83 19.58 -19.62
N THR A 96 6.12 18.98 -18.47
CA THR A 96 7.34 18.21 -18.21
C THR A 96 7.21 16.72 -18.54
N CYS A 97 6.00 16.26 -18.84
CA CYS A 97 5.68 14.87 -19.20
C CYS A 97 4.53 14.79 -20.20
N GLY A 98 4.43 13.65 -20.89
CA GLY A 98 3.41 13.32 -21.86
C GLY A 98 3.51 14.14 -23.15
N ARG A 99 2.39 14.18 -23.88
CA ARG A 99 2.28 14.98 -25.11
C ARG A 99 2.07 16.44 -24.74
N SER A 100 2.92 17.30 -25.28
CA SER A 100 2.94 18.73 -24.99
C SER A 100 3.26 19.53 -26.25
N ILE A 101 3.35 20.86 -26.12
CA ILE A 101 3.70 21.77 -27.19
C ILE A 101 4.84 22.68 -26.76
N GLN A 102 5.68 23.03 -27.71
CA GLN A 102 6.60 24.16 -27.63
C GLN A 102 6.04 25.27 -28.49
N ILE A 103 6.27 26.51 -28.06
CA ILE A 103 5.77 27.70 -28.73
C ILE A 103 6.97 28.56 -29.10
N ARG A 104 6.96 29.12 -30.30
CA ARG A 104 7.87 30.22 -30.65
C ARG A 104 7.07 31.36 -31.24
N ARG A 105 7.54 32.58 -30.99
CA ARG A 105 6.88 33.80 -31.46
C ARG A 105 7.81 34.63 -32.33
N ARG A 106 7.23 35.46 -33.19
CA ARG A 106 7.92 36.45 -34.01
C ARG A 106 7.19 37.77 -33.93
N THR A 107 7.91 38.87 -34.10
CA THR A 107 7.32 40.21 -34.02
C THR A 107 7.05 40.77 -35.42
N CYS A 108 5.90 41.39 -35.62
CA CYS A 108 5.59 42.14 -36.83
C CYS A 108 6.19 43.55 -36.73
N PHE A 109 6.99 43.94 -37.71
CA PHE A 109 7.50 45.30 -37.85
C PHE A 109 6.70 46.03 -38.94
N SER A 110 5.78 46.92 -38.56
CA SER A 110 5.03 47.80 -39.48
C SER A 110 5.02 49.25 -38.99
N LYS A 111 4.88 50.21 -39.92
CA LYS A 111 4.60 51.62 -39.59
C LYS A 111 3.08 51.81 -39.52
N GLY A 112 2.49 51.68 -38.33
CA GLY A 112 1.04 51.83 -38.11
C GLY A 112 0.38 50.53 -37.62
N VAL A 113 -0.86 50.27 -38.02
CA VAL A 113 -1.61 49.05 -37.65
C VAL A 113 -0.80 47.80 -38.05
N PRO A 114 -0.72 46.74 -37.21
CA PRO A 114 -0.03 45.50 -37.57
C PRO A 114 -0.67 44.89 -38.83
N ASN A 115 -0.01 44.97 -39.98
CA ASN A 115 -0.51 44.46 -41.28
C ASN A 115 0.25 43.22 -41.76
N CYS A 116 1.03 42.56 -40.88
CA CYS A 116 1.72 41.34 -41.26
C CYS A 116 0.72 40.21 -41.50
N ARG A 117 0.72 39.66 -42.72
CA ARG A 117 -0.10 38.49 -43.05
C ARG A 117 0.52 37.23 -42.43
N GLY A 118 -0.29 36.46 -41.69
CA GLY A 118 0.08 35.20 -41.05
C GLY A 118 0.11 35.27 -39.52
N SER A 119 0.44 34.15 -38.87
CA SER A 119 0.50 34.06 -37.41
C SER A 119 1.82 34.62 -36.85
N ASP A 120 1.76 35.32 -35.73
CA ASP A 120 2.91 35.71 -34.90
C ASP A 120 3.38 34.57 -33.98
N GLU A 121 2.63 33.48 -33.93
CA GLU A 121 2.89 32.32 -33.09
C GLU A 121 2.94 31.03 -33.92
N GLU A 122 3.91 30.17 -33.62
CA GLU A 122 4.00 28.82 -34.16
C GLU A 122 4.04 27.81 -33.02
N ARG A 123 3.39 26.67 -33.23
CA ARG A 123 3.26 25.59 -32.26
C ARG A 123 3.84 24.32 -32.83
N LYS A 124 4.72 23.67 -32.07
CA LYS A 124 5.32 22.38 -32.42
C LYS A 124 5.04 21.38 -31.32
N ARG A 125 4.65 20.15 -31.68
CA ARG A 125 4.45 19.07 -30.71
C ARG A 125 5.80 18.60 -30.17
N CYS A 126 5.81 18.27 -28.90
CA CYS A 126 6.88 17.52 -28.28
C CYS A 126 6.29 16.37 -27.45
N ASP A 127 6.92 15.20 -27.57
CA ASP A 127 6.54 13.99 -26.84
C ASP A 127 7.62 13.74 -25.78
N LEU A 128 7.21 13.82 -24.51
CA LEU A 128 8.06 13.58 -23.36
C LEU A 128 7.76 12.20 -22.77
N GLN A 129 8.52 11.82 -21.72
CA GLN A 129 8.22 10.62 -20.94
C GLN A 129 6.77 10.65 -20.43
N PRO A 130 6.09 9.49 -20.33
CA PRO A 130 4.74 9.42 -19.80
C PRO A 130 4.61 10.12 -18.45
N CYS A 131 3.45 10.73 -18.20
CA CYS A 131 3.23 11.37 -16.91
C CYS A 131 3.06 10.33 -15.80
N PRO A 132 3.60 10.59 -14.59
CA PRO A 132 3.30 9.79 -13.41
C PRO A 132 1.79 9.64 -13.22
N ILE A 133 1.34 8.43 -12.93
CA ILE A 133 -0.05 8.14 -12.56
C ILE A 133 0.00 7.65 -11.13
N ASP A 134 -0.51 8.47 -10.21
CA ASP A 134 -0.62 8.10 -8.81
C ASP A 134 -1.65 6.98 -8.61
N GLY A 135 -1.39 6.10 -7.65
CA GLY A 135 -2.30 5.03 -7.29
C GLY A 135 -3.58 5.55 -6.67
N GLY A 136 -4.68 4.89 -7.01
CA GLY A 136 -5.98 5.09 -6.39
C GLY A 136 -6.46 3.82 -5.67
N TRP A 137 -7.14 4.04 -4.55
CA TRP A 137 -7.77 2.96 -3.80
C TRP A 137 -8.93 2.36 -4.60
N THR A 138 -9.04 1.02 -4.60
CA THR A 138 -10.32 0.38 -4.90
C THR A 138 -11.34 0.69 -3.81
N GLU A 139 -12.60 0.43 -4.12
CA GLU A 139 -13.61 0.30 -3.09
C GLU A 139 -13.19 -0.77 -2.07
N TRP A 140 -13.67 -0.60 -0.84
CA TRP A 140 -13.53 -1.62 0.19
C TRP A 140 -14.32 -2.86 -0.19
N THR A 141 -13.79 -4.04 0.13
CA THR A 141 -14.58 -5.26 0.13
C THR A 141 -15.71 -5.15 1.15
N GLU A 142 -16.71 -6.00 1.00
CA GLU A 142 -17.64 -6.27 2.09
C GLU A 142 -16.88 -6.71 3.35
N TRP A 143 -17.50 -6.47 4.50
CA TRP A 143 -16.98 -6.96 5.76
C TRP A 143 -16.99 -8.49 5.79
N SER A 144 -15.93 -9.07 6.34
CA SER A 144 -15.89 -10.49 6.66
C SER A 144 -16.97 -10.87 7.68
N ALA A 145 -17.21 -12.17 7.82
CA ALA A 145 -17.91 -12.70 8.98
C ALA A 145 -17.21 -12.26 10.29
N CYS A 146 -17.99 -12.20 11.36
CA CYS A 146 -17.48 -11.92 12.69
C CYS A 146 -16.56 -13.05 13.16
N SER A 147 -15.50 -12.71 13.90
CA SER A 147 -14.50 -13.67 14.40
C SER A 147 -15.08 -14.67 15.42
N LYS A 148 -16.20 -14.33 16.04
CA LYS A 148 -16.97 -15.21 16.92
C LYS A 148 -18.33 -15.49 16.31
N THR A 149 -18.98 -16.55 16.78
CA THR A 149 -20.36 -16.91 16.43
C THR A 149 -21.38 -16.36 17.44
N CYS A 150 -20.92 -15.88 18.59
CA CYS A 150 -21.71 -15.25 19.64
C CYS A 150 -20.89 -14.17 20.36
N GLY A 151 -21.56 -13.25 21.05
CA GLY A 151 -20.92 -12.17 21.80
C GLY A 151 -20.18 -11.15 20.94
N ALA A 152 -19.26 -10.42 21.57
CA ALA A 152 -18.43 -9.41 20.94
C ALA A 152 -17.24 -10.03 20.20
N GLY A 153 -17.03 -9.65 18.95
CA GLY A 153 -15.89 -10.03 18.12
C GLY A 153 -15.50 -8.93 17.14
N HIS A 154 -14.72 -9.31 16.11
CA HIS A 154 -14.22 -8.37 15.10
C HIS A 154 -14.45 -8.91 13.69
N ARG A 155 -14.51 -7.99 12.73
CA ARG A 155 -14.64 -8.25 11.30
C ARG A 155 -13.62 -7.42 10.54
N LEU A 156 -13.25 -7.89 9.36
CA LEU A 156 -12.19 -7.33 8.53
C LEU A 156 -12.75 -6.97 7.15
N ARG A 157 -12.34 -5.83 6.61
CA ARG A 157 -12.50 -5.52 5.19
C ARG A 157 -11.18 -5.06 4.60
N ARG A 158 -11.01 -5.26 3.30
CA ARG A 158 -9.75 -4.97 2.58
C ARG A 158 -10.00 -4.08 1.36
N ARG A 159 -8.96 -3.41 0.89
CA ARG A 159 -8.92 -2.69 -0.39
C ARG A 159 -7.53 -2.84 -1.00
N SER A 160 -7.37 -2.49 -2.27
CA SER A 160 -6.08 -2.51 -2.96
C SER A 160 -5.79 -1.17 -3.64
N CYS A 161 -4.50 -0.85 -3.81
CA CYS A 161 -4.07 0.33 -4.55
C CYS A 161 -3.98 0.01 -6.06
N SER A 162 -5.13 -0.11 -6.71
CA SER A 162 -5.20 -0.58 -8.10
C SER A 162 -6.26 0.12 -8.94
N ASN A 163 -6.86 1.20 -8.45
CA ASN A 163 -7.89 1.96 -9.16
C ASN A 163 -7.57 3.47 -9.24
N PRO A 164 -6.58 3.90 -10.04
CA PRO A 164 -5.71 3.09 -10.90
C PRO A 164 -4.49 2.52 -10.16
N LYS A 165 -3.76 1.59 -10.78
CA LYS A 165 -2.45 1.16 -10.27
C LYS A 165 -1.42 2.26 -10.51
N PRO A 166 -0.50 2.55 -9.56
CA PRO A 166 0.60 3.48 -9.80
C PRO A 166 1.42 3.12 -11.04
N GLN A 167 1.73 4.10 -11.87
CA GLN A 167 2.54 3.92 -13.08
C GLN A 167 3.50 5.10 -13.29
N TYR A 168 4.57 4.86 -14.07
CA TYR A 168 5.53 5.88 -14.51
C TYR A 168 6.13 6.72 -13.36
N GLY A 169 6.38 6.09 -12.21
CA GLY A 169 6.90 6.75 -11.01
C GLY A 169 5.85 7.52 -10.21
N GLY A 170 4.56 7.28 -10.44
CA GLY A 170 3.48 7.78 -9.59
C GLY A 170 3.52 7.18 -8.18
N SER A 171 2.90 7.88 -7.24
CA SER A 171 2.93 7.55 -5.82
C SER A 171 2.02 6.38 -5.49
N GLU A 172 2.44 5.55 -4.52
CA GLU A 172 1.57 4.55 -3.89
C GLU A 172 0.45 5.20 -3.06
N CYS A 173 -0.65 4.47 -2.87
CA CYS A 173 -1.77 4.95 -2.09
C CYS A 173 -1.39 5.14 -0.61
N LYS A 174 -1.80 6.26 -0.03
CA LYS A 174 -1.58 6.53 1.40
C LYS A 174 -2.69 5.92 2.25
N GLY A 175 -2.30 5.25 3.33
CA GLY A 175 -3.19 4.63 4.31
C GLY A 175 -3.19 3.10 4.29
N SER A 176 -4.00 2.48 5.16
CA SER A 176 -4.02 1.03 5.34
C SER A 176 -4.79 0.28 4.25
N LEU A 177 -4.31 -0.91 3.91
CA LEU A 177 -4.96 -1.89 3.01
C LEU A 177 -6.12 -2.63 3.69
N GLU A 178 -6.11 -2.66 5.01
CA GLU A 178 -7.07 -3.38 5.84
C GLU A 178 -7.74 -2.42 6.80
N LYS A 179 -9.03 -2.63 7.07
CA LYS A 179 -9.74 -1.98 8.17
C LYS A 179 -10.46 -3.03 9.01
N TRP A 180 -10.28 -2.94 10.32
CA TRP A 180 -10.97 -3.75 11.30
C TRP A 180 -12.20 -3.03 11.84
N GLY A 181 -13.22 -3.78 12.22
CA GLY A 181 -14.44 -3.26 12.79
C GLY A 181 -14.97 -4.19 13.88
N LYS A 182 -15.59 -3.62 14.91
CA LYS A 182 -16.27 -4.38 15.96
C LYS A 182 -17.56 -5.00 15.40
N CYS A 183 -17.91 -6.19 15.89
CA CYS A 183 -19.20 -6.84 15.64
C CYS A 183 -19.74 -7.42 16.95
N GLN A 184 -21.04 -7.25 17.16
CA GLN A 184 -21.77 -7.82 18.29
C GLN A 184 -22.81 -8.77 17.75
N LEU A 185 -22.64 -10.06 18.03
CA LEU A 185 -23.65 -11.09 17.74
C LEU A 185 -24.53 -11.29 18.97
N GLN A 186 -25.18 -12.45 19.10
CA GLN A 186 -26.03 -12.80 20.24
C GLN A 186 -25.39 -12.37 21.55
N GLU A 187 -26.13 -11.61 22.36
CA GLU A 187 -25.63 -10.94 23.56
C GLU A 187 -24.96 -11.91 24.55
N HIS A 188 -25.52 -13.10 24.70
CA HIS A 188 -24.97 -14.15 25.54
C HIS A 188 -24.55 -15.36 24.71
N CYS A 189 -23.31 -15.79 24.93
CA CYS A 189 -22.80 -17.05 24.39
C CYS A 189 -23.36 -18.24 25.18
N PRO A 190 -23.62 -19.38 24.51
CA PRO A 190 -23.93 -20.63 25.21
C PRO A 190 -22.85 -20.97 26.23
N VAL A 191 -23.26 -21.30 27.45
CA VAL A 191 -22.38 -21.82 28.50
C VAL A 191 -22.74 -23.28 28.69
N ASP A 192 -21.86 -24.17 28.26
CA ASP A 192 -22.03 -25.60 28.48
C ASP A 192 -21.90 -25.89 29.98
N GLY A 193 -22.73 -26.81 30.48
CA GLY A 193 -22.65 -27.23 31.87
C GLY A 193 -21.44 -28.10 32.12
N ASP A 194 -20.85 -27.95 33.29
CA ASP A 194 -19.80 -28.85 33.76
C ASP A 194 -20.07 -29.31 35.19
N TRP A 195 -19.41 -30.38 35.55
CA TRP A 195 -19.63 -31.10 36.78
C TRP A 195 -19.06 -30.35 37.98
N GLY A 196 -19.91 -30.16 39.00
CA GLY A 196 -19.49 -29.84 40.34
C GLY A 196 -18.75 -30.99 41.03
N GLU A 197 -18.39 -30.76 42.28
CA GLU A 197 -17.67 -31.74 43.08
C GLU A 197 -18.49 -33.03 43.30
N TRP A 198 -17.77 -34.13 43.44
CA TRP A 198 -18.39 -35.39 43.83
C TRP A 198 -18.91 -35.32 45.26
N SER A 199 -20.10 -35.87 45.49
CA SER A 199 -20.57 -36.17 46.83
C SER A 199 -19.62 -37.16 47.52
N SER A 200 -19.67 -37.17 48.85
CA SER A 200 -19.11 -38.29 49.60
C SER A 200 -19.74 -39.61 49.14
N TRP A 201 -18.98 -40.70 49.25
CA TRP A 201 -19.49 -42.04 49.02
C TRP A 201 -20.58 -42.39 50.04
N SER A 202 -21.63 -43.06 49.59
CA SER A 202 -22.60 -43.70 50.49
C SER A 202 -21.93 -44.80 51.31
N SER A 203 -22.60 -45.22 52.39
CA SER A 203 -22.30 -46.50 53.04
C SER A 203 -22.44 -47.66 52.04
N CYS A 204 -21.79 -48.78 52.35
CA CYS A 204 -21.95 -50.00 51.58
C CYS A 204 -23.42 -50.45 51.58
N SER A 205 -23.91 -50.95 50.46
CA SER A 205 -25.30 -51.42 50.31
C SER A 205 -25.64 -52.63 51.18
N VAL A 206 -24.63 -53.30 51.71
CA VAL A 206 -24.73 -54.47 52.58
C VAL A 206 -23.88 -54.22 53.83
N THR A 207 -24.18 -54.91 54.91
CA THR A 207 -23.38 -54.90 56.15
C THR A 207 -22.44 -56.09 56.25
N CYS A 208 -22.50 -57.01 55.31
CA CYS A 208 -21.65 -58.18 55.23
C CYS A 208 -21.48 -58.66 53.77
N ASP A 209 -20.37 -59.32 53.45
CA ASP A 209 -19.98 -59.78 52.11
C ASP A 209 -19.79 -58.64 51.08
N LEU A 210 -20.16 -58.86 49.81
CA LEU A 210 -19.93 -57.93 48.70
C LEU A 210 -21.14 -57.02 48.49
N GLY A 211 -20.89 -55.71 48.46
CA GLY A 211 -21.88 -54.71 48.13
C GLY A 211 -21.35 -53.64 47.19
N THR A 212 -22.15 -52.59 47.04
CA THR A 212 -21.77 -51.40 46.27
C THR A 212 -22.00 -50.15 47.10
N LYS A 213 -21.14 -49.16 46.88
CA LYS A 213 -21.34 -47.79 47.35
C LYS A 213 -21.44 -46.88 46.15
N THR A 214 -22.20 -45.81 46.30
CA THR A 214 -22.50 -44.87 45.23
C THR A 214 -22.17 -43.46 45.64
N ARG A 215 -21.86 -42.61 44.66
CA ARG A 215 -21.74 -41.16 44.83
C ARG A 215 -22.35 -40.47 43.63
N THR A 216 -22.74 -39.21 43.79
CA THR A 216 -23.31 -38.41 42.72
C THR A 216 -22.61 -37.06 42.63
N ARG A 217 -22.71 -36.41 41.48
CA ARG A 217 -22.25 -35.03 41.27
C ARG A 217 -23.32 -34.26 40.50
N LYS A 218 -23.40 -32.96 40.74
CA LYS A 218 -24.37 -32.08 40.09
C LYS A 218 -23.72 -31.38 38.90
N CYS A 219 -24.50 -31.08 37.88
CA CYS A 219 -24.07 -30.30 36.72
C CYS A 219 -24.25 -28.81 37.03
N ASP A 220 -23.43 -28.28 37.93
CA ASP A 220 -23.58 -26.93 38.47
C ASP A 220 -22.30 -26.09 38.50
N ASN A 221 -21.19 -26.58 37.92
CA ASN A 221 -19.91 -25.87 37.95
C ASN A 221 -19.24 -25.80 36.57
N PRO A 222 -19.79 -25.04 35.60
CA PRO A 222 -20.94 -24.14 35.74
C PRO A 222 -22.28 -24.80 35.39
N LEU A 223 -23.38 -24.16 35.78
CA LEU A 223 -24.72 -24.48 35.28
C LEU A 223 -24.81 -24.18 33.77
N PRO A 224 -25.41 -25.07 32.95
CA PRO A 224 -25.67 -24.76 31.55
C PRO A 224 -26.57 -23.53 31.41
N LYS A 225 -26.20 -22.58 30.54
CA LYS A 225 -26.97 -21.35 30.29
C LYS A 225 -27.01 -21.01 28.81
N TYR A 226 -28.00 -20.19 28.43
CA TYR A 226 -28.14 -19.62 27.09
C TYR A 226 -28.12 -20.65 25.94
N GLY A 227 -28.68 -21.84 26.19
CA GLY A 227 -28.70 -22.93 25.21
C GLY A 227 -27.43 -23.78 25.17
N GLY A 228 -26.54 -23.66 26.15
CA GLY A 228 -25.39 -24.56 26.31
C GLY A 228 -25.80 -25.99 26.67
N LYS A 229 -24.91 -26.94 26.38
CA LYS A 229 -25.17 -28.36 26.50
C LYS A 229 -25.24 -28.78 27.98
N PRO A 230 -26.23 -29.60 28.38
CA PRO A 230 -26.26 -30.18 29.72
C PRO A 230 -25.21 -31.30 29.86
N CYS A 231 -24.78 -31.56 31.10
CA CYS A 231 -23.90 -32.70 31.40
C CYS A 231 -24.62 -34.04 31.17
N ASP A 232 -23.88 -35.06 30.73
CA ASP A 232 -24.41 -36.40 30.49
C ASP A 232 -24.85 -37.08 31.81
N PRO A 233 -26.15 -37.40 32.00
CA PRO A 233 -26.64 -38.01 33.25
C PRO A 233 -25.90 -39.28 33.68
N VAL A 234 -25.37 -40.07 32.73
CA VAL A 234 -24.65 -41.31 33.03
C VAL A 234 -23.34 -41.04 33.75
N GLN A 235 -22.68 -39.93 33.41
CA GLN A 235 -21.41 -39.53 34.02
C GLN A 235 -21.59 -38.85 35.39
N GLY A 236 -22.83 -38.57 35.79
CA GLY A 236 -23.17 -37.96 37.08
C GLY A 236 -23.19 -38.93 38.26
N LYS A 237 -23.08 -40.25 38.01
CA LYS A 237 -23.17 -41.30 39.03
C LYS A 237 -21.90 -42.15 39.06
N GLY A 238 -21.27 -42.25 40.23
CA GLY A 238 -20.15 -43.15 40.48
C GLY A 238 -20.61 -44.38 41.26
N ILE A 239 -20.16 -45.56 40.86
CA ILE A 239 -20.42 -46.83 41.56
C ILE A 239 -19.06 -47.47 41.84
N GLN A 240 -18.85 -47.92 43.08
CA GLN A 240 -17.66 -48.65 43.49
C GLN A 240 -18.08 -49.86 44.34
N TYR A 241 -17.39 -50.98 44.16
CA TYR A 241 -17.60 -52.17 44.99
C TYR A 241 -17.00 -51.98 46.38
N CYS A 242 -17.70 -52.50 47.40
CA CYS A 242 -17.24 -52.55 48.79
C CYS A 242 -17.33 -54.00 49.28
N ARG A 243 -16.45 -54.34 50.22
CA ARG A 243 -16.43 -55.65 50.87
C ARG A 243 -16.50 -55.45 52.38
N GLU A 244 -17.55 -56.00 52.97
CA GLU A 244 -17.77 -56.07 54.40
C GLU A 244 -17.39 -57.46 54.93
N GLU A 245 -17.49 -57.67 56.25
CA GLU A 245 -17.21 -58.98 56.86
C GLU A 245 -18.16 -60.07 56.37
N ARG A 246 -17.74 -61.35 56.41
CA ARG A 246 -18.57 -62.44 55.88
C ARG A 246 -19.85 -62.62 56.70
N CYS A 247 -21.01 -62.69 56.04
CA CYS A 247 -22.27 -62.91 56.75
C CYS A 247 -22.24 -64.28 57.46
N GLY A 248 -22.77 -64.33 58.69
CA GLY A 248 -23.01 -65.61 59.37
C GLY A 248 -21.83 -66.23 60.11
N LYS A 249 -20.77 -65.47 60.43
CA LYS A 249 -19.92 -65.86 61.57
C LYS A 249 -20.67 -65.52 62.86
N THR A 250 -21.48 -66.46 63.35
CA THR A 250 -21.45 -66.65 64.80
C THR A 250 -20.00 -66.98 65.11
N SER A 251 -19.35 -66.18 65.95
CA SER A 251 -18.23 -66.71 66.71
C SER A 251 -18.80 -67.85 67.54
N VAL A 252 -18.87 -69.04 66.96
CA VAL A 252 -18.76 -70.25 67.76
C VAL A 252 -17.37 -70.10 68.36
N GLY A 253 -17.33 -69.58 69.59
CA GLY A 253 -16.17 -69.73 70.44
C GLY A 253 -15.92 -71.22 70.50
N CYS A 254 -14.87 -71.66 69.83
CA CYS A 254 -14.24 -72.92 70.18
C CYS A 254 -13.45 -72.59 71.45
N ASP A 255 -14.11 -72.62 72.60
CA ASP A 255 -13.41 -72.65 73.88
C ASP A 255 -12.76 -74.03 73.99
N ASP A 256 -11.46 -74.07 73.69
CA ASP A 256 -10.37 -74.95 74.16
C ASP A 256 -10.60 -76.43 74.52
N ASP A 257 -11.64 -77.11 74.06
CA ASP A 257 -11.68 -78.58 74.14
C ASP A 257 -12.24 -79.23 72.86
N ASP A 258 -11.40 -80.11 72.30
CA ASP A 258 -11.53 -80.86 71.04
C ASP A 258 -12.86 -81.63 70.91
N SER A 259 -13.93 -80.97 70.49
CA SER A 259 -15.19 -81.64 70.13
C SER A 259 -15.98 -80.89 69.06
N CYS A 260 -15.42 -80.79 67.86
CA CYS A 260 -16.20 -80.53 66.65
C CYS A 260 -16.88 -81.83 66.20
N ALA A 261 -18.10 -82.08 66.67
CA ALA A 261 -18.91 -83.19 66.18
C ALA A 261 -19.20 -83.02 64.68
N SER A 262 -18.77 -84.01 63.91
CA SER A 262 -19.00 -84.11 62.46
C SER A 262 -20.50 -84.30 62.20
N GLY A 263 -21.17 -83.22 61.79
CA GLY A 263 -22.50 -83.27 61.18
C GLY A 263 -22.39 -83.58 59.70
N SER A 264 -22.32 -84.86 59.37
CA SER A 264 -22.37 -85.39 58.01
C SER A 264 -23.73 -85.09 57.36
N GLY A 265 -23.72 -84.33 56.26
CA GLY A 265 -24.83 -84.19 55.31
C GLY A 265 -24.29 -84.30 53.89
N SER A 266 -24.45 -85.47 53.30
CA SER A 266 -23.79 -86.01 52.10
C SER A 266 -24.31 -85.50 50.74
N GLY A 267 -23.40 -85.41 49.76
CA GLY A 267 -23.59 -85.75 48.32
C GLY A 267 -24.07 -84.65 47.37
N PHE A 268 -23.59 -84.49 46.14
CA PHE A 268 -22.85 -85.39 45.24
C PHE A 268 -21.86 -84.65 44.30
N VAL A 269 -20.87 -85.43 43.88
CA VAL A 269 -19.80 -85.28 42.86
C VAL A 269 -20.30 -84.95 41.44
N SER A 270 -19.53 -84.27 40.59
CA SER A 270 -18.63 -84.90 39.58
C SER A 270 -17.93 -83.79 38.76
N SER A 271 -16.59 -83.74 38.68
CA SER A 271 -15.69 -84.41 37.70
C SER A 271 -15.38 -83.53 36.49
N GLY A 272 -14.09 -83.38 36.14
CA GLY A 272 -13.70 -82.95 34.79
C GLY A 272 -12.34 -82.29 34.67
N SER A 273 -11.28 -83.09 34.71
CA SER A 273 -9.92 -82.73 34.25
C SER A 273 -9.95 -82.42 32.74
N GLY A 274 -9.28 -81.35 32.31
CA GLY A 274 -9.12 -81.00 30.90
C GLY A 274 -7.75 -80.38 30.63
N SER A 275 -6.85 -81.20 30.11
CA SER A 275 -5.49 -80.86 29.71
C SER A 275 -5.46 -80.07 28.38
N GLY A 276 -4.55 -79.10 28.27
CA GLY A 276 -3.66 -78.95 27.11
C GLY A 276 -4.19 -78.42 25.77
N SER A 277 -3.45 -77.43 25.27
CA SER A 277 -3.19 -77.06 23.87
C SER A 277 -4.16 -76.11 23.14
N GLY A 278 -3.66 -74.88 22.93
CA GLY A 278 -4.11 -73.97 21.88
C GLY A 278 -2.87 -73.36 21.21
N SER A 279 -2.51 -73.88 20.04
CA SER A 279 -1.45 -73.35 19.17
C SER A 279 -2.07 -72.62 17.98
N ARG A 280 -1.56 -71.40 17.73
CA ARG A 280 -1.33 -70.69 16.45
C ARG A 280 -2.50 -70.29 15.53
N GLY A 281 -2.36 -69.04 15.05
CA GLY A 281 -2.93 -68.44 13.82
C GLY A 281 -3.99 -67.39 14.14
N GLY A 282 -3.85 -66.09 13.92
CA GLY A 282 -3.03 -65.31 12.98
C GLY A 282 -3.99 -64.50 12.09
N SER A 283 -3.96 -63.16 12.21
CA SER A 283 -4.40 -62.10 11.25
C SER A 283 -4.54 -60.78 12.04
N GLY A 284 -3.62 -59.82 11.92
CA GLY A 284 -3.77 -58.60 11.08
C GLY A 284 -4.46 -57.48 11.88
N SER A 285 -3.96 -56.24 12.03
CA SER A 285 -3.14 -55.40 11.15
C SER A 285 -2.62 -54.15 11.90
N GLY A 286 -1.38 -53.72 11.56
CA GLY A 286 -0.75 -52.37 11.57
C GLY A 286 -0.93 -51.44 12.78
N GLU A 287 0.12 -51.02 13.52
CA GLU A 287 1.23 -50.10 13.15
C GLU A 287 0.75 -48.84 12.39
N GLY A 288 1.11 -47.61 12.73
CA GLY A 288 2.07 -47.09 13.69
C GLY A 288 2.08 -45.56 13.61
N SER A 289 2.50 -44.93 14.70
CA SER A 289 2.83 -43.52 14.82
C SER A 289 4.11 -43.23 14.04
N GLY A 290 4.17 -42.12 13.31
CA GLY A 290 5.41 -41.68 12.66
C GLY A 290 5.24 -40.39 11.86
N ALA A 291 5.71 -39.30 12.45
CA ALA A 291 5.99 -38.05 11.75
C ALA A 291 7.39 -38.12 11.12
N SER A 292 7.54 -37.65 9.89
CA SER A 292 8.78 -37.04 9.39
C SER A 292 8.57 -36.45 8.00
N ASP A 293 8.93 -35.16 7.90
CA ASP A 293 9.16 -34.35 6.72
C ASP A 293 10.23 -34.92 5.77
N GLU A 294 10.07 -34.61 4.48
CA GLU A 294 11.03 -34.26 3.41
C GLU A 294 10.24 -34.38 2.08
N GLY A 295 10.19 -33.44 1.13
CA GLY A 295 11.15 -32.45 0.67
C GLY A 295 11.42 -32.71 -0.81
N SER A 296 10.84 -31.91 -1.73
CA SER A 296 11.22 -31.71 -3.15
C SER A 296 10.18 -30.75 -3.76
N GLY A 297 10.47 -29.58 -4.33
CA GLY A 297 11.64 -29.16 -5.10
C GLY A 297 11.16 -28.84 -6.53
N GLY A 298 10.92 -27.56 -6.82
CA GLY A 298 10.49 -27.09 -8.15
C GLY A 298 10.64 -25.57 -8.24
N GLU A 299 11.72 -25.13 -8.87
CA GLU A 299 12.19 -23.75 -8.99
C GLU A 299 11.37 -22.91 -9.99
N GLY A 300 11.22 -21.61 -9.71
CA GLY A 300 10.68 -20.60 -10.62
C GLY A 300 10.88 -19.18 -10.08
N SER A 301 11.82 -18.46 -10.69
CA SER A 301 12.40 -17.14 -10.37
C SER A 301 11.48 -15.99 -9.93
N GLY A 302 12.01 -15.18 -8.99
CA GLY A 302 11.92 -13.69 -8.84
C GLY A 302 10.51 -13.07 -8.84
N ASP A 303 10.06 -12.37 -7.80
CA ASP A 303 10.66 -11.14 -7.26
C ASP A 303 10.23 -10.90 -5.80
N GLY A 304 11.13 -10.30 -5.02
CA GLY A 304 11.05 -10.16 -3.57
C GLY A 304 9.82 -9.39 -3.06
N LEU A 305 8.81 -10.16 -2.66
CA LEU A 305 7.73 -9.72 -1.80
C LEU A 305 8.21 -9.85 -0.35
N TRP A 306 8.55 -8.73 0.30
CA TRP A 306 8.79 -8.71 1.74
C TRP A 306 7.45 -8.91 2.48
N ILE A 307 6.91 -10.13 2.44
CA ILE A 307 5.89 -10.54 3.39
C ILE A 307 6.62 -10.74 4.70
N ARG A 308 6.52 -9.77 5.61
CA ARG A 308 6.79 -10.03 7.01
C ARG A 308 5.87 -11.18 7.42
N SER A 309 6.47 -12.34 7.67
CA SER A 309 5.86 -13.55 8.24
C SER A 309 5.47 -13.28 9.70
N GLY A 310 4.61 -12.29 9.91
CA GLY A 310 3.86 -12.11 11.15
C GLY A 310 2.46 -12.61 10.90
N LYS A 311 1.96 -13.50 11.77
CA LYS A 311 0.52 -13.75 11.84
C LYS A 311 -0.19 -12.39 11.89
N PRO A 312 -1.27 -12.15 11.14
CA PRO A 312 -1.99 -10.89 11.19
C PRO A 312 -2.37 -10.63 12.66
N LYS A 313 -1.72 -9.64 13.27
CA LYS A 313 -2.08 -9.20 14.62
C LYS A 313 -3.46 -8.57 14.50
N ILE A 314 -4.43 -9.15 15.21
CA ILE A 314 -5.67 -8.44 15.51
C ILE A 314 -5.23 -7.15 16.22
N PRO A 315 -5.59 -5.97 15.71
CA PRO A 315 -5.26 -4.70 16.38
C PRO A 315 -5.81 -4.73 17.80
N ASP A 316 -5.10 -4.10 18.74
CA ASP A 316 -5.56 -4.00 20.13
C ASP A 316 -6.90 -3.23 20.16
N ASP A 317 -7.74 -3.43 21.18
CA ASP A 317 -9.13 -2.91 21.26
C ASP A 317 -9.29 -1.37 21.11
N GLU A 318 -8.17 -0.65 21.14
CA GLU A 318 -7.99 0.80 20.95
C GLU A 318 -7.92 1.22 19.46
N ASP A 319 -7.64 0.31 18.53
CA ASP A 319 -7.47 0.63 17.08
C ASP A 319 -8.79 0.60 16.28
N PHE A 320 -9.91 0.43 16.97
CA PHE A 320 -11.24 0.31 16.37
C PHE A 320 -11.98 1.66 16.40
N ASP A 321 -11.47 2.63 15.65
CA ASP A 321 -12.13 3.92 15.34
C ASP A 321 -12.63 4.01 13.85
#